data_AF-A0A660WM75-F1
#
_entry.id   AF-A0A660WM75-F1
#
_cell.length_a   1.000
_cell.length_b   1.000
_cell.length_c   1.000
_cell.angle_alpha   90.00
_cell.angle_beta   90.00
_cell.angle_gamma   90.00
#
_symmetry.space_group_name_H-M   'P 1'
#
loop_
_entity.id
_entity.type
_entity.pdbx_description
1 polymer ?
#
loop_
_entity_poly.entity_id
_entity_poly.type
_entity_poly.pdbx_seq_one_letter_code
_entity_poly.pdbx_strand_id
1 'polypeptide(L)'
;MKKNPPNPRIAALLSFLFNGLGQIYNGEIKKGLLLIFLSGISLIILIIGAIFIIYFLVKNLSPFSFLINGIILFFIGLTGIIIIGIYSISDAYAKAEEKYDEKDSEEVS
;
A
#
# COMPACT_ATOMS: atom_id res chain seq x y z
N MET A 1 21.32 20.11 -12.41
CA MET A 1 20.92 18.99 -13.29
C MET A 1 19.40 18.96 -13.36
N LYS A 2 18.78 19.32 -14.50
CA LYS A 2 17.32 19.13 -14.71
C LYS A 2 17.08 17.61 -14.73
N LYS A 3 16.50 17.05 -13.67
CA LYS A 3 16.23 15.60 -13.60
C LYS A 3 15.07 15.29 -14.56
N ASN A 4 15.14 14.17 -15.28
CA ASN A 4 14.00 13.73 -16.07
C ASN A 4 12.82 13.38 -15.14
N PRO A 5 11.58 13.70 -15.53
CA PRO A 5 10.41 13.43 -14.73
C PRO A 5 10.23 11.91 -14.63
N PRO A 6 9.68 11.43 -13.51
CA PRO A 6 9.38 10.01 -13.34
C PRO A 6 8.40 9.54 -14.41
N ASN A 7 8.61 8.34 -14.95
CA ASN A 7 7.64 7.76 -15.89
C ASN A 7 6.38 7.31 -15.13
N PRO A 8 5.18 7.77 -15.51
CA PRO A 8 3.95 7.46 -14.76
C PRO A 8 3.61 5.98 -14.65
N ARG A 9 3.87 5.21 -15.71
CA ARG A 9 3.61 3.77 -15.73
C ARG A 9 4.57 3.02 -14.81
N ILE A 10 5.82 3.47 -14.75
CA ILE A 10 6.83 2.90 -13.85
C ILE A 10 6.44 3.22 -12.40
N ALA A 11 6.04 4.45 -12.10
CA ALA A 11 5.59 4.84 -10.76
C ALA A 11 4.41 3.97 -10.28
N ALA A 12 3.39 3.77 -11.12
CA ALA A 12 2.26 2.92 -10.82
C ALA A 12 2.66 1.45 -10.59
N LEU A 13 3.56 0.91 -11.44
CA LEU A 13 4.07 -0.46 -11.31
C LEU A 13 4.84 -0.66 -10.00
N LEU A 14 5.66 0.33 -9.60
CA LEU A 14 6.38 0.26 -8.33
C LEU A 14 5.40 0.23 -7.15
N SER A 15 4.38 1.08 -7.14
CA SER A 15 3.35 1.06 -6.08
C SER A 15 2.51 -0.21 -6.09
N PHE A 16 2.28 -0.82 -7.25
CA PHE A 16 1.60 -2.11 -7.35
C PHE A 16 2.43 -3.25 -6.74
N LEU A 17 3.75 -3.27 -6.99
CA LEU A 17 4.65 -4.28 -6.41
C LEU A 17 4.81 -4.08 -4.90
N PHE A 18 4.89 -2.83 -4.45
CA PHE A 18 5.00 -2.51 -3.05
C PHE A 18 4.47 -1.10 -2.77
N ASN A 19 3.45 -1.03 -1.92
CA ASN A 19 2.80 0.22 -1.55
C ASN A 19 3.82 1.26 -1.09
N GLY A 20 3.75 2.47 -1.66
CA GLY A 20 4.64 3.58 -1.33
C GLY A 20 5.93 3.68 -2.15
N LEU A 21 6.32 2.66 -2.93
CA LEU A 21 7.52 2.76 -3.78
C LEU A 21 7.35 3.73 -4.96
N GLY A 22 6.16 3.82 -5.57
CA GLY A 22 5.92 4.78 -6.64
C GLY A 22 6.04 6.23 -6.16
N GLN A 23 5.57 6.51 -4.94
CA GLN A 23 5.75 7.81 -4.29
C GLN A 23 7.24 8.12 -4.03
N ILE A 24 8.02 7.13 -3.60
CA ILE A 24 9.48 7.29 -3.42
C ILE A 24 10.17 7.58 -4.76
N TYR A 25 9.78 6.86 -5.81
CA TYR A 25 10.28 7.10 -7.17
C TYR A 25 9.93 8.50 -7.69
N ASN A 26 8.74 8.99 -7.37
CA ASN A 26 8.32 10.36 -7.67
C ASN A 26 9.05 11.42 -6.83
N GLY A 27 9.90 11.03 -5.88
CA GLY A 27 10.61 11.93 -4.97
C GLY A 27 9.82 12.34 -3.73
N GLU A 28 8.61 11.80 -3.53
CA GLU A 28 7.76 12.04 -2.37
C GLU A 28 8.06 11.05 -1.23
N ILE A 29 9.30 11.07 -0.73
CA ILE A 29 9.81 10.09 0.26
C ILE A 29 8.92 10.01 1.50
N LYS A 30 8.47 11.16 2.04
CA LYS A 30 7.63 11.20 3.25
C LYS A 30 6.29 10.48 3.05
N LYS A 31 5.62 10.70 1.92
CA LYS A 31 4.35 10.05 1.60
C LYS A 31 4.55 8.56 1.35
N GLY A 32 5.59 8.21 0.59
CA GLY A 32 5.92 6.81 0.34
C GLY A 32 6.17 6.03 1.63
N LEU A 33 6.95 6.60 2.55
CA LEU A 33 7.23 5.96 3.84
C LEU A 33 5.97 5.83 4.72
N LEU A 34 5.08 6.82 4.68
CA LEU A 34 3.78 6.76 5.37
C LEU A 34 2.91 5.61 4.82
N LEU A 35 2.83 5.45 3.49
CA LEU A 35 2.07 4.38 2.86
C LEU A 35 2.65 3.00 3.15
N ILE A 36 3.98 2.87 3.15
CA ILE A 36 4.67 1.64 3.58
C ILE A 36 4.28 1.30 5.02
N PHE A 37 4.34 2.29 5.92
CA PHE A 37 3.99 2.10 7.32
C PHE A 37 2.52 1.68 7.51
N LEU A 38 1.59 2.37 6.84
CA LEU A 38 0.16 2.08 6.95
C LEU A 38 -0.19 0.70 6.37
N SER A 39 0.39 0.35 5.21
CA SER A 39 0.27 -0.98 4.63
C SER A 39 0.86 -2.06 5.55
N GLY A 40 1.97 -1.74 6.24
CA GLY A 40 2.59 -2.61 7.23
C GLY A 40 1.68 -2.88 8.43
N ILE A 41 0.98 -1.85 8.93
CA ILE A 41 -0.03 -2.03 9.99
C ILE A 41 -1.15 -2.94 9.53
N SER A 42 -1.71 -2.73 8.33
CA SER A 42 -2.78 -3.59 7.80
C SER A 42 -2.32 -5.05 7.63
N LEU A 43 -1.06 -5.26 7.22
CA LEU A 43 -0.47 -6.59 7.13
C LEU A 43 -0.30 -7.25 8.50
N ILE A 44 0.16 -6.50 9.52
CA ILE A 44 0.26 -7.02 10.89
C ILE A 44 -1.12 -7.43 11.42
N ILE A 45 -2.15 -6.60 11.20
CA ILE A 45 -3.53 -6.91 11.61
C ILE A 45 -4.01 -8.20 10.94
N LEU A 46 -3.75 -8.37 9.64
CA LEU A 46 -4.08 -9.59 8.90
C LEU A 46 -3.38 -10.81 9.48
N ILE A 47 -2.08 -10.72 9.76
CA ILE A 47 -1.27 -11.80 10.35
C ILE A 47 -1.79 -12.18 11.73
N ILE A 48 -2.11 -11.20 12.59
CA ILE A 48 -2.68 -11.45 13.92
C ILE A 48 -4.02 -12.17 13.79
N GLY A 49 -4.89 -11.72 12.88
CA GLY A 49 -6.16 -12.39 12.58
C GLY A 49 -5.98 -13.84 12.15
N ALA A 50 -5.03 -14.10 11.24
CA ALA A 50 -4.69 -15.44 10.80
C ALA A 50 -4.16 -16.33 11.94
N ILE A 51 -3.29 -15.79 12.80
CA ILE A 51 -2.78 -16.51 13.99
C ILE A 51 -3.92 -16.91 14.91
N PHE A 52 -4.91 -16.04 15.14
CA PHE A 52 -6.05 -16.36 16.00
C PHE A 52 -6.91 -17.48 15.42
N ILE A 53 -7.13 -17.48 14.11
CA ILE A 53 -7.87 -18.55 13.41
C ILE A 53 -7.09 -19.88 13.50
N ILE A 54 -5.78 -19.87 13.23
CA ILE A 54 -4.94 -21.07 13.31
C ILE A 54 -4.87 -21.59 14.74
N TYR A 55 -4.71 -20.71 15.72
CA TYR A 55 -4.70 -21.06 17.13
C TYR A 55 -6.00 -21.75 17.52
N PHE A 56 -7.15 -21.21 17.07
CA PHE A 56 -8.44 -21.84 17.30
C PHE A 56 -8.53 -23.24 16.69
N LEU A 57 -8.07 -23.41 15.45
CA LEU A 57 -8.12 -24.68 14.73
C LEU A 57 -7.22 -25.76 15.35
N VAL A 58 -6.01 -25.38 15.80
CA VAL A 58 -5.05 -26.32 16.40
C VAL A 58 -5.42 -26.64 17.85
N LYS A 59 -5.95 -25.65 18.59
CA LYS A 59 -6.32 -25.83 19.99
C LYS A 59 -7.81 -26.11 20.10
N ASN A 60 -8.14 -27.40 20.13
CA ASN A 60 -9.50 -27.93 20.24
C ASN A 60 -10.29 -27.46 21.50
N LEU A 61 -9.63 -26.82 22.48
CA LEU A 61 -10.26 -26.25 23.70
C LEU A 61 -10.30 -24.71 23.72
N SER A 62 -9.95 -24.04 22.63
CA SER A 62 -10.01 -22.58 22.57
C SER A 62 -11.45 -22.07 22.47
N PRO A 63 -11.81 -20.95 23.14
CA PRO A 63 -13.16 -20.43 23.06
C PRO A 63 -13.46 -19.88 21.67
N PHE A 64 -14.72 -20.03 21.23
CA PHE A 64 -15.19 -19.62 19.91
C PHE A 64 -14.97 -18.13 19.61
N SER A 65 -14.83 -17.30 20.65
CA SER A 65 -14.47 -15.89 20.52
C SER A 65 -13.15 -15.65 19.78
N PHE A 66 -12.17 -16.56 19.87
CA PHE A 66 -10.92 -16.44 19.11
C PHE A 66 -11.14 -16.55 17.60
N LEU A 67 -12.06 -17.43 17.17
CA LEU A 67 -12.40 -17.58 15.76
C LEU A 67 -13.07 -16.30 15.23
N ILE A 68 -14.07 -15.78 15.96
CA ILE A 68 -14.78 -14.56 15.55
C ILE A 68 -13.82 -13.37 15.47
N ASN A 69 -13.02 -13.13 16.51
CA ASN A 69 -12.04 -12.05 16.52
C ASN A 69 -10.98 -12.22 15.43
N GLY A 70 -10.53 -13.45 15.20
CA GLY A 70 -9.57 -13.77 14.14
C GLY A 70 -10.11 -13.45 12.76
N ILE A 71 -11.35 -13.85 12.46
CA ILE A 71 -12.03 -13.56 11.19
C ILE A 71 -12.20 -12.04 11.01
N ILE A 72 -12.66 -11.33 12.04
CA ILE A 72 -12.84 -9.87 11.99
C ILE A 72 -11.51 -9.19 11.68
N LEU A 73 -10.45 -9.50 12.42
CA LEU A 73 -9.12 -8.91 12.20
C LEU A 73 -8.56 -9.26 10.83
N PHE A 74 -8.75 -10.49 10.35
CA PHE A 74 -8.31 -10.93 9.03
C PHE A 74 -8.96 -10.09 7.91
N PHE A 75 -10.28 -9.92 7.94
CA PHE A 75 -10.98 -9.13 6.94
C PHE A 75 -10.70 -7.62 7.05
N ILE A 76 -10.54 -7.08 8.26
CA ILE A 76 -10.12 -5.69 8.46
C ILE A 76 -8.74 -5.46 7.83
N GLY A 77 -7.77 -6.34 8.13
CA GLY A 77 -6.43 -6.25 7.57
C GLY A 77 -6.43 -6.37 6.04
N LEU A 78 -7.17 -7.34 5.49
CA LEU A 78 -7.29 -7.55 4.05
C LEU A 78 -7.91 -6.35 3.34
N THR A 79 -9.00 -5.82 3.89
CA THR A 79 -9.68 -4.63 3.36
C THR A 79 -8.75 -3.43 3.38
N GLY A 80 -8.00 -3.24 4.47
CA GLY A 80 -6.99 -2.18 4.59
C GLY A 80 -5.92 -2.26 3.50
N ILE A 81 -5.35 -3.46 3.27
CA ILE A 81 -4.33 -3.67 2.23
C ILE A 81 -4.88 -3.31 0.84
N ILE A 82 -6.10 -3.74 0.51
CA ILE A 82 -6.72 -3.49 -0.80
C ILE A 82 -6.96 -1.99 -0.99
N ILE A 83 -7.55 -1.31 -0.02
CA ILE A 83 -7.85 0.13 -0.10
C ILE A 83 -6.55 0.93 -0.24
N ILE A 84 -5.56 0.65 0.61
CA ILE A 84 -4.26 1.33 0.59
C ILE A 84 -3.54 1.05 -0.73
N GLY A 85 -3.62 -0.18 -1.25
CA GLY A 85 -3.00 -0.55 -2.52
C GLY A 85 -3.57 0.21 -3.71
N ILE A 86 -4.90 0.24 -3.84
CA ILE A 86 -5.57 0.98 -4.91
C ILE A 86 -5.24 2.47 -4.83
N TYR A 87 -5.27 3.04 -3.62
CA TYR A 87 -4.89 4.43 -3.39
C TYR A 87 -3.42 4.67 -3.78
N SER A 88 -2.50 3.82 -3.34
CA SER A 88 -1.05 3.98 -3.58
C SER A 88 -0.69 3.95 -5.07
N ILE A 89 -1.35 3.08 -5.85
CA ILE A 89 -1.15 2.99 -7.30
C ILE A 89 -1.66 4.24 -8.00
N SER A 90 -2.89 4.65 -7.68
CA SER A 90 -3.56 5.79 -8.31
C SER A 90 -2.82 7.11 -8.02
N ASP A 91 -2.41 7.30 -6.77
CA ASP A 91 -1.64 8.47 -6.34
C ASP A 91 -0.26 8.53 -6.99
N ALA A 92 0.45 7.40 -7.07
CA ALA A 92 1.77 7.36 -7.73
C ALA A 92 1.70 7.65 -9.23
N TYR A 93 0.66 7.16 -9.92
CA TYR A 93 0.43 7.45 -11.33
C TYR A 93 0.16 8.94 -11.54
N ALA A 94 -0.85 9.49 -10.84
CA ALA A 94 -1.28 10.88 -11.01
C ALA A 94 -0.16 11.88 -10.73
N LYS A 95 0.67 11.62 -9.70
CA LYS A 95 1.79 12.52 -9.37
C LYS A 95 2.99 12.41 -10.30
N ALA A 96 3.16 11.29 -10.97
CA ALA A 96 4.16 11.18 -12.01
C ALA A 96 3.69 11.86 -13.30
N GLU A 97 2.39 11.73 -13.63
CA GLU A 97 1.76 12.37 -14.80
C GLU A 97 1.80 13.89 -14.69
N GLU A 98 1.42 14.46 -13.54
CA GLU A 98 1.52 15.91 -13.27
C GLU A 98 2.94 16.44 -13.51
N LYS A 99 3.96 15.72 -13.01
CA LYS A 99 5.38 16.11 -13.20
C LYS A 99 5.87 15.94 -14.63
N TYR A 100 5.28 15.02 -15.39
CA TYR A 100 5.59 14.80 -16.79
C TYR A 100 5.03 15.96 -17.63
N ASP A 101 3.76 16.30 -17.41
CA ASP A 101 3.05 17.38 -18.12
C ASP A 101 3.64 18.77 -17.80
N GLU A 102 4.01 19.03 -16.53
CA GLU A 102 4.71 20.27 -16.14
C GLU A 102 5.99 20.47 -16.95
N LYS A 103 6.78 19.40 -17.14
CA LYS A 103 8.02 19.51 -17.91
C LYS A 103 7.78 19.69 -19.41
N ASP A 104 6.80 18.99 -19.97
CA ASP A 104 6.43 19.12 -21.39
C ASP A 104 6.01 20.58 -21.70
N SER A 105 5.23 21.19 -20.81
CA SER A 105 4.84 22.59 -20.95
C SER A 105 6.01 23.60 -20.85
N GLU A 106 7.02 23.34 -20.01
CA GLU A 106 8.23 24.16 -19.93
C GLU A 106 9.14 24.04 -21.17
N GLU A 107 9.09 22.94 -21.91
CA GLU A 107 9.91 22.75 -23.11
C GLU A 107 9.30 23.43 -24.36
N VAL A 108 8.00 23.73 -24.33
CA VAL A 108 7.26 24.39 -25.43
C VAL A 108 7.18 25.92 -25.26
N SER A 109 7.48 26.46 -24.07
CA SER A 109 7.51 27.90 -23.74
C SER A 109 8.86 28.57 -24.00
#